data_AF-A0A926ZWC6-F1
#
_entry.id   AF-A0A926ZWC6-F1
#
_cell.length_a   1.000
_cell.length_b   1.000
_cell.length_c   1.000
_cell.angle_alpha   90.00
_cell.angle_beta   90.00
_cell.angle_gamma   90.00
#
_symmetry.space_group_name_H-M   'P 1'
#
loop_
_entity.id
_entity.type
_entity.pdbx_description
1 polymer ?
#
loop_
_entity_poly.entity_id
_entity_poly.type
_entity_poly.pdbx_seq_one_letter_code
_entity_poly.pdbx_strand_id
1 'polypeptide(L)' 'MKEFFENVIRYPRYLISFTLGILFNAIQPLVPLLQRPTTAVALIGALVAGFLFLTFTLRAMLGLNIA' A
#
# COMPACT_ATOMS: atom_id res chain seq x y z
N MET A 1 9.61 -36.34 -6.67
CA MET A 1 10.01 -35.15 -5.85
C MET A 1 10.47 -33.97 -6.69
N LYS A 2 11.34 -34.14 -7.70
CA LYS A 2 11.85 -33.01 -8.52
C LYS A 2 10.76 -32.19 -9.21
N GLU A 3 9.80 -32.85 -9.88
CA GLU A 3 8.65 -32.18 -10.51
C GLU A 3 7.75 -31.43 -9.52
N PHE A 4 7.62 -31.93 -8.28
CA PHE A 4 6.84 -31.25 -7.24
C PHE A 4 7.48 -29.90 -6.89
N PHE A 5 8.79 -29.87 -6.65
CA PHE A 5 9.49 -28.62 -6.35
C PHE A 5 9.54 -27.67 -7.56
N GLU A 6 9.68 -28.18 -8.78
CA GLU A 6 9.61 -27.38 -10.01
C GLU A 6 8.23 -26.76 -10.24
N ASN A 7 7.15 -27.41 -9.80
CA ASN A 7 5.81 -26.84 -9.82
C ASN A 7 5.61 -25.83 -8.69
N VAL A 8 6.10 -26.12 -7.48
CA VAL A 8 5.96 -25.25 -6.31
C VAL A 8 6.66 -23.90 -6.50
N ILE A 9 7.87 -23.89 -7.09
CA ILE A 9 8.64 -22.66 -7.33
C ILE A 9 7.95 -21.69 -8.31
N ARG A 10 6.97 -22.16 -9.10
CA ARG A 10 6.19 -21.28 -10.00
C ARG A 10 5.22 -20.39 -9.23
N TYR A 11 4.68 -20.84 -8.10
CA TYR A 11 3.71 -20.07 -7.32
C TYR A 11 4.28 -18.77 -6.76
N PRO A 12 5.48 -18.74 -6.13
CA PRO A 12 6.12 -17.48 -5.75
C PRO A 12 6.29 -16.52 -6.93
N ARG A 13 6.70 -17.02 -8.10
CA ARG A 13 6.85 -16.18 -9.30
C ARG A 13 5.51 -15.57 -9.73
N TYR A 14 4.44 -16.36 -9.76
CA TYR A 14 3.11 -15.83 -10.08
C TYR A 14 2.60 -14.86 -9.03
N LEU A 15 2.83 -15.14 -7.75
CA LEU A 15 2.44 -14.26 -6.65
C LEU A 15 3.14 -12.91 -6.76
N ILE A 16 4.43 -12.88 -7.06
CA ILE A 16 5.18 -11.64 -7.29
C ILE A 16 4.59 -10.86 -8.46
N SER A 17 4.46 -11.48 -9.64
CA SER A 17 3.92 -10.80 -10.82
C SER A 17 2.49 -10.29 -10.63
N PHE A 18 1.64 -11.10 -10.01
CA PHE A 18 0.25 -10.75 -9.69
C PHE A 18 0.18 -9.58 -8.70
N THR A 19 0.92 -9.67 -7.60
CA THR A 19 0.93 -8.64 -6.55
C THR A 19 1.47 -7.33 -7.10
N LEU A 20 2.60 -7.37 -7.82
CA LEU A 20 3.17 -6.20 -8.45
C LEU A 20 2.23 -5.60 -9.49
N GLY A 21 1.58 -6.42 -10.31
CA GLY A 21 0.59 -5.96 -11.29
C GLY A 21 -0.58 -5.23 -10.64
N ILE A 22 -1.11 -5.77 -9.55
CA ILE A 22 -2.20 -5.13 -8.77
C ILE A 22 -1.73 -3.82 -8.15
N LEU A 23 -0.59 -3.83 -7.45
CA LEU A 23 -0.05 -2.64 -6.80
C LEU A 23 0.25 -1.56 -7.85
N PHE A 24 0.82 -1.93 -8.99
CA PHE A 24 1.07 -1.01 -10.09
C PHE A 24 -0.23 -0.41 -10.61
N ASN A 25 -1.25 -1.22 -10.88
CA ASN A 25 -2.53 -0.73 -11.38
C ASN A 25 -3.23 0.22 -10.39
N ALA A 26 -3.13 -0.05 -9.09
CA ALA A 26 -3.67 0.80 -8.04
C ALA A 26 -2.92 2.16 -7.94
N ILE A 27 -1.60 2.16 -8.12
CA ILE A 27 -0.76 3.37 -7.99
C ILE A 27 -0.75 4.18 -9.29
N GLN A 28 -0.86 3.55 -10.46
CA GLN A 28 -0.80 4.20 -11.77
C GLN A 28 -1.68 5.47 -11.88
N PRO A 29 -2.97 5.47 -11.49
CA PRO A 29 -3.80 6.68 -11.57
C PRO A 29 -3.36 7.81 -10.62
N LEU A 30 -2.57 7.52 -9.59
CA LEU A 30 -2.04 8.52 -8.66
C LEU A 30 -0.79 9.23 -9.22
N VAL A 31 -0.03 8.56 -10.09
CA VAL A 31 1.18 9.12 -10.73
C VAL A 31 0.94 10.49 -11.39
N PRO A 32 -0.10 10.71 -12.23
CA PRO A 32 -0.35 12.03 -12.83
C PRO A 32 -0.68 13.12 -11.80
N LEU A 33 -1.22 12.77 -10.63
CA LEU A 33 -1.48 13.74 -9.55
C LEU A 33 -0.19 14.29 -8.95
N LEU A 34 0.92 13.55 -9.03
CA LEU A 34 2.23 14.01 -8.56
C LEU A 34 2.91 14.97 -9.54
N GLN A 35 2.44 15.06 -10.79
CA GLN A 35 3.05 15.93 -11.82
C GLN A 35 2.70 17.40 -11.67
N ARG A 36 1.62 17.73 -10.95
CA ARG A 36 1.23 19.12 -10.65
C ARG A 36 1.46 19.39 -9.17
N PRO A 37 2.13 20.50 -8.80
CA PRO A 37 2.55 20.75 -7.42
C PRO A 37 1.36 20.83 -6.46
N THR A 38 0.25 21.42 -6.89
CA THR A 38 -0.95 21.55 -6.06
C THR A 38 -1.61 20.21 -5.74
N THR A 39 -1.80 19.34 -6.75
CA THR A 39 -2.38 18.01 -6.56
C THR A 39 -1.42 17.06 -5.84
N ALA A 40 -0.10 17.24 -6.01
CA ALA A 40 0.91 16.47 -5.29
C ALA A 40 0.84 16.77 -3.79
N VAL A 41 0.80 18.05 -3.41
CA VAL A 41 0.65 18.46 -2.00
C VAL A 41 -0.67 17.96 -1.43
N ALA A 42 -1.76 18.05 -2.18
CA ALA A 42 -3.07 17.54 -1.74
C ALA A 42 -3.05 16.01 -1.52
N LEU A 43 -2.44 15.25 -2.44
CA LEU A 43 -2.34 13.79 -2.32
C LEU A 43 -1.49 13.37 -1.11
N ILE A 44 -0.31 14.00 -0.94
CA ILE A 44 0.57 13.73 0.19
C ILE A 44 -0.11 14.13 1.50
N GLY A 45 -0.74 15.31 1.53
CA GLY A 45 -1.48 15.80 2.69
C GLY A 45 -2.61 14.86 3.08
N ALA A 46 -3.39 14.36 2.12
CA ALA A 46 -4.45 13.39 2.34
C ALA A 46 -3.91 12.05 2.89
N LEU A 47 -2.78 11.56 2.38
CA LEU A 47 -2.14 10.34 2.88
C LEU A 47 -1.65 10.50 4.33
N VAL A 48 -0.96 11.61 4.63
CA VAL A 48 -0.48 11.88 6.00
C VAL A 48 -1.66 12.06 6.96
N ALA A 49 -2.67 12.86 6.57
CA ALA A 49 -3.85 13.08 7.38
C ALA A 49 -4.63 11.78 7.64
N GLY A 50 -4.80 10.94 6.62
CA GLY A 50 -5.42 9.63 6.74
C GLY A 50 -4.66 8.71 7.70
N PHE A 51 -3.33 8.67 7.60
CA PHE A 51 -2.50 7.85 8.49
C PHE A 51 -2.54 8.35 9.94
N LEU A 52 -2.46 9.68 10.15
CA LEU A 52 -2.60 10.28 11.47
C LEU A 52 -4.00 10.03 12.05
N PHE A 53 -5.05 10.18 11.26
CA PHE A 53 -6.43 9.91 11.66
C PHE A 53 -6.59 8.46 12.13
N LEU A 54 -6.10 7.49 11.36
CA LEU A 54 -6.12 6.08 11.75
C LEU A 54 -5.32 5.85 13.04
N THR A 55 -4.11 6.41 13.13
CA THR A 55 -3.24 6.26 14.29
C THR A 55 -3.88 6.82 15.55
N PHE A 56 -4.44 8.03 15.50
CA PHE A 56 -5.11 8.65 16.64
C PHE A 56 -6.38 7.89 17.03
N THR A 57 -7.16 7.43 16.05
CA THR A 57 -8.36 6.63 16.31
C THR A 57 -8.00 5.32 17.00
N LEU A 58 -7.01 4.59 16.49
CA LEU A 58 -6.55 3.33 17.09
C LEU A 58 -5.96 3.58 18.48
N ARG A 59 -5.17 4.63 18.68
CA ARG A 59 -4.65 5.00 20.00
C ARG A 59 -5.75 5.30 21.00
N ALA A 60 -6.79 6.03 20.58
CA ALA A 60 -7.95 6.33 21.42
C ALA A 60 -8.72 5.05 21.79
N MET A 61 -8.95 4.17 20.81
CA MET A 61 -9.60 2.87 21.02
C MET A 61 -8.81 1.94 21.96
N LEU A 62 -7.48 2.00 21.89
CA LEU A 62 -6.57 1.20 22.73
C LEU A 62 -6.25 1.87 24.08
N GLY A 63 -6.81 3.05 24.37
CA GLY A 63 -6.55 3.78 25.63
C GLY A 63 -5.12 4.31 25.77
N LEU A 64 -4.31 4.30 24.71
CA LEU A 64 -2.89 4.71 24.73
C LEU A 64 -2.69 6.23 24.81
N ASN A 65 -3.77 7.01 24.76
CA ASN A 65 -3.76 8.47 24.85
C ASN A 65 -3.95 8.99 26.29
N ILE A 66 -4.14 8.10 27.27
CA ILE A 66 -4.36 8.47 28.68
C ILE A 66 -3.09 8.14 29.45
N ALA A 67 -2.29 9.17 29.73
CA ALA A 67 -1.25 9.18 30.76
C ALA A 67 -1.66 10.22 31.81
#